data_AF-A0A5N5USP3-F1
#
_entry.id   AF-A0A5N5USP3-F1
#
_cell.length_a   1.000
_cell.length_b   1.000
_cell.length_c   1.000
_cell.angle_alpha   90.00
_cell.angle_beta   90.00
_cell.angle_gamma   90.00
#
_symmetry.space_group_name_H-M   'P 1'
#
loop_
_entity.id
_entity.type
_entity.pdbx_description
1 polymer ?
#
loop_
_entity_poly.entity_id
_entity_poly.type
_entity_poly.pdbx_seq_one_letter_code
_entity_poly.pdbx_strand_id
1 'polypeptide(L)'
;MALAAPAQADPDTDFANELHTYGIYGQKDYNAWIGKIACKRQRNGVDKDAFASAQFVQNQLPKSQNSTEQSWQFLAAALRFYCPDLLPILDQAR
;
A
#
# COMPACT_ATOMS: atom_id res chain seq x y z
N MET A 1 2.69 -39.36 -7.15
CA MET A 1 3.00 -38.08 -7.81
C MET A 1 2.25 -37.00 -7.07
N ALA A 2 2.93 -36.19 -6.25
CA ALA A 2 2.30 -35.05 -5.59
C ALA A 2 2.47 -33.84 -6.51
N LEU A 3 1.36 -33.26 -6.96
CA LEU A 3 1.37 -31.98 -7.66
C LEU A 3 1.79 -30.93 -6.64
N ALA A 4 2.90 -30.24 -6.89
CA ALA A 4 3.26 -29.06 -6.10
C ALA A 4 2.14 -28.03 -6.26
N ALA A 5 1.61 -27.53 -5.14
CA ALA A 5 0.71 -26.39 -5.17
C ALA A 5 1.41 -25.22 -5.87
N PRO A 6 0.70 -24.41 -6.68
CA PRO A 6 1.31 -23.27 -7.33
C PRO A 6 1.95 -22.40 -6.25
N ALA A 7 3.21 -22.00 -6.47
CA ALA A 7 3.86 -21.02 -5.60
C ALA A 7 3.06 -19.73 -5.74
N GLN A 8 2.22 -19.43 -4.75
CA GLN A 8 1.53 -18.16 -4.68
C GLN A 8 2.61 -17.10 -4.55
N ALA A 9 2.74 -16.24 -5.57
CA ALA A 9 3.73 -15.18 -5.56
C ALA A 9 3.59 -14.39 -4.25
N ASP A 10 4.74 -14.07 -3.64
CA ASP A 10 4.79 -13.20 -2.48
C ASP A 10 4.01 -11.92 -2.82
N PRO A 11 2.89 -11.61 -2.14
CA PRO A 11 2.08 -10.43 -2.45
C PRO A 11 2.91 -9.14 -2.38
N ASP A 12 4.02 -9.14 -1.65
CA ASP A 12 4.95 -8.01 -1.58
C ASP A 12 5.67 -7.77 -2.93
N THR A 13 5.92 -8.83 -3.71
CA THR A 13 6.49 -8.73 -5.06
C THR A 13 5.48 -8.12 -6.04
N ASP A 14 4.25 -8.62 -6.03
CA ASP A 14 3.18 -8.11 -6.90
C ASP A 14 2.83 -6.66 -6.54
N PHE A 15 2.80 -6.34 -5.25
CA PHE A 15 2.64 -4.98 -4.76
C PHE A 15 3.75 -4.06 -5.27
N ALA A 16 5.02 -4.45 -5.14
CA ALA A 16 6.13 -3.65 -5.65
C ALA A 16 6.08 -3.47 -7.18
N ASN A 17 5.69 -4.51 -7.92
CA ASN A 17 5.49 -4.43 -9.37
C ASN A 17 4.38 -3.45 -9.74
N GLU A 18 3.26 -3.44 -9.01
CA GLU A 18 2.20 -2.46 -9.24
C GLU A 18 2.66 -1.03 -8.92
N LEU A 19 3.40 -0.82 -7.83
CA LEU A 19 3.95 0.50 -7.49
C LEU A 19 4.86 1.06 -8.59
N HIS A 20 5.63 0.21 -9.28
CA HIS A 20 6.45 0.65 -10.41
C HIS A 20 5.59 1.22 -11.56
N THR A 21 4.35 0.75 -11.75
CA THR A 21 3.44 1.31 -12.76
C THR A 21 2.99 2.74 -12.44
N TYR A 22 3.02 3.12 -11.17
CA TYR A 22 2.76 4.48 -10.67
C TYR A 22 4.01 5.36 -10.65
N GLY A 23 5.14 4.84 -11.11
CA GLY A 23 6.44 5.50 -11.01
C GLY A 23 6.95 5.61 -9.57
N ILE A 24 6.53 4.69 -8.69
CA ILE A 24 7.00 4.60 -7.30
C ILE A 24 7.97 3.42 -7.18
N TYR A 25 9.24 3.74 -7.03
CA TYR A 25 10.36 2.82 -6.95
C TYR A 25 10.96 2.84 -5.54
N GLY A 26 11.27 1.65 -5.02
CA GLY A 26 11.86 1.48 -3.70
C GLY A 26 12.22 0.02 -3.42
N GLN A 27 12.77 -0.23 -2.23
CA GLN A 27 13.01 -1.59 -1.77
C GLN A 27 11.69 -2.32 -1.54
N LYS A 28 11.53 -3.51 -2.12
CA LYS A 28 10.30 -4.33 -2.04
C LYS A 28 9.77 -4.43 -0.62
N ASP A 29 10.60 -4.90 0.30
CA ASP A 29 10.20 -5.17 1.69
C ASP A 29 9.91 -3.88 2.47
N TYR A 30 10.56 -2.77 2.12
CA TYR A 30 10.29 -1.47 2.73
C TYR A 30 8.94 -0.92 2.29
N ASN A 31 8.63 -0.97 1.00
CA ASN A 31 7.34 -0.56 0.47
C ASN A 31 6.23 -1.45 1.05
N ALA A 32 6.42 -2.78 1.09
CA ALA A 32 5.47 -3.69 1.71
C ALA A 32 5.26 -3.40 3.20
N TRP A 33 6.32 -3.06 3.94
CA TRP A 33 6.23 -2.65 5.33
C TRP A 33 5.39 -1.37 5.50
N ILE A 34 5.59 -0.34 4.66
CA ILE A 34 4.77 0.88 4.69
C ILE A 34 3.29 0.53 4.47
N GLY A 35 2.98 -0.28 3.46
CA GLY A 35 1.61 -0.70 3.16
C GLY A 35 0.93 -1.43 4.33
N LYS A 36 1.64 -2.40 4.93
CA LYS A 36 1.16 -3.15 6.11
C LYS A 36 1.00 -2.23 7.33
N ILE A 37 1.89 -1.26 7.53
CA ILE A 37 1.78 -0.27 8.61
C ILE A 37 0.61 0.68 8.40
N ALA A 38 0.33 1.14 7.18
CA ALA A 38 -0.83 1.97 6.88
C ALA A 38 -2.13 1.25 7.28
N CYS A 39 -2.28 -0.02 6.88
CA CYS A 39 -3.41 -0.86 7.31
C CYS A 39 -3.50 -0.94 8.85
N LYS A 40 -2.39 -1.18 9.54
CA LYS A 40 -2.36 -1.28 11.01
C LYS A 40 -2.73 0.04 11.69
N ARG A 41 -2.24 1.17 11.18
CA ARG A 41 -2.55 2.50 11.69
C ARG A 41 -4.04 2.81 11.57
N GLN A 42 -4.65 2.48 10.42
CA GLN A 42 -6.07 2.65 10.21
C GLN A 42 -6.91 1.78 11.15
N ARG A 43 -6.61 0.47 11.28
CA ARG A 43 -7.34 -0.43 12.22
C ARG A 43 -7.23 0.00 13.67
N ASN A 44 -6.10 0.57 14.05
CA ASN A 44 -5.86 1.06 15.41
C ASN A 44 -6.41 2.49 15.65
N GLY A 45 -7.02 3.12 14.64
CA GLY A 45 -7.54 4.48 14.74
C GLY A 45 -6.47 5.56 14.94
N VAL A 46 -5.21 5.25 14.57
CA VAL A 46 -4.09 6.21 14.52
C VAL A 46 -4.30 7.15 13.33
N ASP A 47 -4.57 6.56 12.17
CA ASP A 47 -5.09 7.30 11.02
C ASP A 47 -6.62 7.37 11.18
N LYS A 48 -7.17 8.59 11.16
CA LYS A 48 -8.61 8.83 11.36
C LYS A 48 -9.42 8.57 10.11
N ASP A 49 -8.79 8.74 8.95
CA ASP A 49 -9.38 8.63 7.63
C ASP A 49 -8.29 8.30 6.60
N ALA A 50 -8.69 8.16 5.34
CA ALA A 50 -7.76 7.87 4.26
C ALA A 50 -6.79 9.04 3.98
N PHE A 51 -7.14 10.29 4.29
CA PHE A 51 -6.24 11.43 4.13
C PHE A 51 -5.04 11.30 5.08
N ALA A 52 -5.28 10.93 6.33
CA ALA A 52 -4.22 10.68 7.30
C ALA A 52 -3.30 9.53 6.87
N SER A 53 -3.87 8.43 6.35
CA SER A 53 -3.06 7.33 5.79
C SER A 53 -2.28 7.73 4.54
N ALA A 54 -2.87 8.52 3.64
CA ALA A 54 -2.19 9.00 2.43
C ALA A 54 -1.04 9.95 2.80
N GLN A 55 -1.24 10.83 3.78
CA GLN A 55 -0.18 11.70 4.30
C GLN A 55 0.93 10.90 4.98
N PHE A 56 0.60 9.85 5.74
CA PHE A 56 1.60 8.94 6.28
C PHE A 56 2.45 8.33 5.17
N VAL A 57 1.81 7.76 4.14
CA VAL A 57 2.50 7.18 2.97
C VAL A 57 3.39 8.21 2.28
N GLN A 58 2.86 9.41 2.02
CA GLN A 58 3.60 10.51 1.40
C GLN A 58 4.89 10.84 2.14
N ASN A 59 4.84 10.83 3.48
CA ASN A 59 5.99 11.11 4.34
C ASN A 59 7.05 9.99 4.35
N GLN A 60 6.72 8.78 3.89
CA GLN A 60 7.68 7.68 3.75
C GLN A 60 8.35 7.65 2.37
N LEU A 61 7.74 8.27 1.36
CA LEU A 61 8.26 8.28 -0.01
C LEU A 61 9.40 9.30 -0.16
N PRO A 62 10.39 9.03 -1.04
CA PRO A 62 11.44 10.01 -1.34
C PRO A 62 10.82 11.26 -1.96
N LYS A 63 11.44 12.43 -1.74
CA LYS A 63 10.91 13.74 -2.20
C LYS A 63 10.68 13.85 -3.72
N SER A 64 11.29 12.98 -4.52
CA SER A 64 11.07 12.92 -5.97
C SER A 64 9.86 12.10 -6.38
N GLN A 65 9.26 11.33 -5.46
CA GLN A 65 8.19 10.37 -5.71
C GLN A 65 7.08 10.44 -4.63
N ASN A 66 6.90 11.61 -4.00
CA ASN A 66 5.94 11.82 -2.93
C ASN A 66 4.80 12.76 -3.35
N SER A 67 4.42 12.73 -4.64
CA SER A 67 3.27 13.51 -5.09
C SER A 67 1.99 13.04 -4.38
N THR A 68 1.00 13.91 -4.28
CA THR A 68 -0.31 13.54 -3.71
C THR A 68 -0.89 12.34 -4.45
N GLU A 69 -0.86 12.36 -5.78
CA GLU A 69 -1.34 11.26 -6.62
C GLU A 69 -0.63 9.93 -6.31
N GLN A 70 0.70 9.92 -6.28
CA GLN A 70 1.47 8.71 -5.98
C GLN A 70 1.19 8.18 -4.58
N SER A 71 1.00 9.06 -3.61
CA SER A 71 0.69 8.67 -2.23
C SER A 71 -0.68 7.98 -2.14
N TRP A 72 -1.68 8.48 -2.89
CA TRP A 72 -3.00 7.86 -2.99
C TRP A 72 -2.99 6.55 -3.77
N GLN A 73 -2.26 6.48 -4.88
CA GLN A 73 -2.09 5.25 -5.66
C GLN A 73 -1.42 4.15 -4.83
N PHE A 74 -0.36 4.50 -4.10
CA PHE A 74 0.29 3.60 -3.15
C PHE A 74 -0.68 3.13 -2.08
N LEU A 75 -1.42 4.05 -1.43
CA LEU A 75 -2.38 3.70 -0.39
C LEU A 75 -3.45 2.75 -0.95
N ALA A 76 -4.05 3.06 -2.09
CA ALA A 76 -5.06 2.22 -2.71
C ALA A 76 -4.56 0.82 -3.05
N ALA A 77 -3.32 0.70 -3.54
CA ALA A 77 -2.67 -0.60 -3.72
C ALA A 77 -2.46 -1.31 -2.38
N ALA A 78 -1.94 -0.63 -1.35
CA ALA A 78 -1.72 -1.23 -0.04
C ALA A 78 -3.02 -1.77 0.58
N LEU A 79 -4.13 -1.04 0.46
CA LEU A 79 -5.43 -1.51 0.91
C LEU A 79 -5.86 -2.76 0.14
N ARG A 80 -5.74 -2.79 -1.19
CA ARG A 80 -6.10 -3.98 -1.99
C ARG A 80 -5.27 -5.22 -1.64
N PHE A 81 -3.96 -5.08 -1.45
CA PHE A 81 -3.08 -6.22 -1.20
C PHE A 81 -3.10 -6.72 0.25
N TYR A 82 -3.20 -5.81 1.23
CA TYR A 82 -2.95 -6.15 2.64
C TYR A 82 -4.15 -5.99 3.57
N CYS A 83 -5.15 -5.17 3.19
CA CYS A 83 -6.34 -4.93 4.02
C CYS A 83 -7.57 -4.53 3.18
N PRO A 84 -8.09 -5.43 2.33
CA PRO A 84 -9.19 -5.12 1.43
C PRO A 84 -10.49 -4.76 2.18
N ASP A 85 -10.63 -5.20 3.43
CA ASP A 85 -11.67 -4.78 4.37
C ASP A 85 -11.73 -3.27 4.59
N LEU A 86 -10.61 -2.57 4.42
CA LEU A 86 -10.50 -1.12 4.61
C LEU A 86 -10.66 -0.32 3.32
N LEU A 87 -10.82 -0.94 2.16
CA LEU A 87 -11.03 -0.20 0.89
C LEU A 87 -12.14 0.86 0.95
N PRO A 88 -13.27 0.66 1.66
CA PRO A 88 -14.33 1.67 1.74
C PRO A 88 -13.90 3.02 2.33
N ILE A 89 -12.74 3.11 3.03
CA ILE A 89 -12.24 4.40 3.52
C ILE A 89 -11.86 5.35 2.38
N LEU A 90 -11.55 4.82 1.19
CA LEU A 90 -11.23 5.64 0.01
C LEU A 90 -12.46 6.38 -0.50
N ASP A 91 -13.63 5.75 -0.49
CA ASP A 91 -14.89 6.37 -0.91
C ASP A 91 -15.36 7.46 0.06
N GLN A 92 -14.96 7.35 1.34
CA GLN A 92 -15.23 8.34 2.37
C GLN A 92 -14.35 9.59 2.24
N ALA A 93 -13.30 9.54 1.41
CA ALA A 93 -12.35 10.62 1.18
C ALA A 93 -12.63 11.39 -0.12
N ARG A 94 -13.91 11.69 -0.37
CA ARG A 94 -14.40 12.44 -1.54
C ARG A 94 -14.79 13.86 -1.19
#